data_AF-A0A834Z6L5-F1
#
_entry.id   AF-A0A834Z6L5-F1
#
_cell.length_a   1.000
_cell.length_b   1.000
_cell.length_c   1.000
_cell.angle_alpha   90.00
_cell.angle_beta   90.00
_cell.angle_gamma   90.00
#
_symmetry.space_group_name_H-M   'P 1'
#
loop_
_entity.id
_entity.type
_entity.pdbx_description
1 polymer ?
#
loop_
_entity_poly.entity_id
_entity_poly.type
_entity_poly.pdbx_seq_one_letter_code
_entity_poly.pdbx_strand_id
1 'polypeptide(L)'
;MGAEGKIHDASNSMQLPIFQRVKVYHLNEDGKWDDRGTGHVTVDYLERSEELALFVIDEEDNGTLLVHHIKSEDIYRKQDGTLIFVRVHYYQFTSVAFSNYRMP
;
A
#
# COMPACT_ATOMS: atom_id res chain seq x y z
N MET A 1 33.69 36.94 -25.59
CA MET A 1 32.93 35.73 -25.93
C MET A 1 32.89 34.89 -24.67
N GLY A 2 31.70 34.73 -24.10
CA GLY A 2 31.51 34.22 -22.74
C GLY A 2 31.45 32.70 -22.67
N ALA A 3 32.24 32.19 -21.73
CA ALA A 3 32.06 31.02 -20.88
C ALA A 3 31.30 29.79 -21.43
N GLU A 4 32.11 28.75 -21.62
CA GLU A 4 31.75 27.34 -21.60
C GLU A 4 31.16 26.93 -20.24
N GLY A 5 30.33 25.88 -20.26
CA GLY A 5 30.01 25.05 -19.09
C GLY A 5 28.90 25.57 -18.18
N LYS A 6 27.63 25.35 -18.55
CA LYS A 6 26.57 25.16 -17.55
C LYS A 6 26.39 23.68 -17.27
N ILE A 7 27.02 23.29 -16.18
CA ILE A 7 26.80 22.07 -15.41
C ILE A 7 25.28 21.95 -15.19
N HIS A 8 24.68 20.82 -15.54
CA HIS A 8 23.29 20.54 -15.20
C HIS A 8 23.22 20.35 -13.68
N ASP A 9 22.82 21.42 -12.98
CA ASP A 9 22.62 21.42 -11.54
C ASP A 9 21.61 20.34 -11.13
N ALA A 10 22.03 19.56 -10.15
CA ALA A 10 21.26 18.51 -9.50
C ALA A 10 19.93 19.04 -8.99
N SER A 11 18.84 18.51 -9.53
CA SER A 11 17.57 18.41 -8.81
C SER A 11 17.30 16.93 -8.54
N ASN A 12 18.13 16.35 -7.67
CA ASN A 12 17.71 15.27 -6.80
C ASN A 12 16.67 15.84 -5.82
N SER A 13 15.54 16.29 -6.36
CA SER A 13 14.40 16.76 -5.57
C SER A 13 13.64 15.52 -5.15
N MET A 14 14.07 14.97 -4.02
CA MET A 14 13.33 14.07 -3.14
C MET A 14 12.15 13.42 -3.86
N GLN A 15 12.39 12.26 -4.49
CA GLN A 15 11.30 11.33 -4.71
C GLN A 15 10.79 11.05 -3.29
N LEU A 16 9.76 11.80 -2.88
CA LEU A 16 8.94 11.50 -1.71
C LEU A 16 8.76 9.99 -1.72
N PRO A 17 8.95 9.29 -0.58
CA PRO A 17 8.93 7.83 -0.57
C PRO A 17 7.75 7.42 -1.41
N ILE A 18 8.00 6.65 -2.47
CA ILE A 18 7.05 6.42 -3.56
C ILE A 18 5.82 5.84 -2.87
N PHE A 19 4.88 6.70 -2.50
CA PHE A 19 3.73 6.32 -1.71
C PHE A 19 2.93 5.53 -2.72
N GLN A 20 3.05 4.21 -2.63
CA GLN A 20 2.55 3.36 -3.68
C GLN A 20 1.03 3.49 -3.63
N ARG A 21 0.45 4.13 -4.63
CA ARG A 21 -1.00 4.28 -4.71
C ARG A 21 -1.60 2.90 -4.96
N VAL A 22 -2.46 2.49 -4.04
CA VAL A 22 -3.14 1.20 -4.06
C VAL A 22 -4.63 1.40 -3.94
N LYS A 23 -5.37 0.51 -4.59
CA LYS A 23 -6.80 0.38 -4.37
C LYS A 23 -7.06 -0.82 -3.47
N VAL A 24 -7.84 -0.61 -2.42
CA VAL A 24 -8.13 -1.62 -1.40
C VAL A 24 -9.42 -2.33 -1.75
N TYR A 25 -9.38 -3.66 -1.76
CA TYR A 25 -10.57 -4.48 -1.95
C TYR A 25 -10.75 -5.46 -0.81
N HIS A 26 -12.00 -5.67 -0.41
CA HIS A 26 -12.38 -6.67 0.58
C HIS A 26 -13.24 -7.75 -0.10
N LEU A 27 -12.90 -9.02 0.11
CA LEU A 27 -13.74 -10.12 -0.36
C LEU A 27 -14.92 -10.31 0.60
N ASN A 28 -16.14 -10.11 0.12
CA ASN A 28 -17.35 -10.33 0.91
C ASN A 28 -17.78 -11.81 0.96
N GLU A 29 -18.81 -12.10 1.76
CA GLU A 29 -19.37 -13.45 1.94
C GLU A 29 -20.01 -14.01 0.64
N ASP A 30 -20.38 -13.14 -0.31
CA ASP A 30 -20.88 -13.50 -1.64
C ASP A 30 -19.75 -13.89 -2.62
N GLY A 31 -18.49 -13.79 -2.18
CA GLY A 31 -17.31 -14.09 -3.00
C GLY A 31 -16.97 -12.99 -4.01
N LYS A 32 -17.47 -11.76 -3.82
CA LYS A 32 -17.18 -10.58 -4.63
C LYS A 32 -16.22 -9.64 -3.92
N TRP A 33 -15.42 -8.93 -4.71
CA TRP A 33 -14.51 -7.89 -4.22
C TRP A 33 -15.25 -6.56 -4.13
N ASP A 34 -15.45 -6.06 -2.92
CA ASP A 34 -15.93 -4.70 -2.66
C ASP A 34 -14.76 -3.72 -2.66
N ASP A 35 -14.88 -2.65 -3.43
CA ASP A 35 -13.96 -1.51 -3.43
C ASP A 35 -14.12 -0.75 -2.11
N ARG A 36 -13.04 -0.68 -1.33
CA ARG A 36 -13.01 0.01 -0.04
C ARG A 36 -12.46 1.43 -0.14
N GLY A 37 -11.94 1.83 -1.30
CA GLY A 37 -11.27 3.12 -1.50
C GLY A 37 -9.88 3.00 -2.15
N THR A 38 -9.35 4.15 -2.53
CA THR A 38 -8.00 4.29 -3.12
C THR A 38 -7.15 5.14 -2.19
N GLY A 39 -5.94 4.70 -1.92
CA GLY A 39 -5.05 5.37 -0.98
C GLY A 39 -3.59 5.07 -1.22
N HIS A 40 -2.77 5.53 -0.30
CA HIS A 40 -1.33 5.38 -0.30
C HIS A 40 -0.93 4.34 0.73
N VAL A 41 -0.18 3.30 0.33
CA VAL A 41 0.34 2.31 1.28
C VAL A 41 1.64 2.79 1.91
N THR A 42 1.73 2.64 3.23
CA THR A 42 2.93 2.84 4.04
C THR A 42 3.16 1.61 4.92
N VAL A 43 4.41 1.39 5.29
CA VAL A 43 4.80 0.31 6.21
C VAL A 43 5.49 0.95 7.40
N ASP A 44 4.98 0.70 8.60
CA ASP A 44 5.56 1.25 9.82
C ASP A 44 5.50 0.21 10.96
N TYR A 45 6.27 0.45 12.02
CA TYR A 45 6.22 -0.39 13.22
C TYR A 45 5.05 0.03 14.09
N LEU A 46 4.32 -0.94 14.61
CA LEU A 46 3.28 -0.68 15.60
C LEU A 46 3.93 -0.13 16.88
N GLU A 47 3.45 1.01 17.37
CA GLU A 47 4.00 1.64 18.58
C GLU A 47 4.03 0.62 19.74
N ARG A 48 5.24 0.35 20.26
CA ARG A 48 5.55 -0.60 21.36
C ARG A 48 5.55 -2.10 21.01
N SER A 49 5.44 -2.46 19.74
CA SER A 49 5.64 -3.84 19.26
C SER A 49 6.78 -3.88 18.24
N GLU A 50 7.56 -4.97 18.21
CA GLU A 50 8.48 -5.27 17.09
C GLU A 50 7.72 -5.78 15.84
N GLU A 51 6.41 -5.55 15.78
CA GLU A 51 5.53 -5.98 14.69
C GLU A 51 5.42 -4.87 13.63
N LEU A 52 5.63 -5.23 12.38
CA LEU A 52 5.39 -4.36 11.23
C LEU A 52 3.92 -4.39 10.83
N ALA A 53 3.39 -3.24 10.41
CA ALA A 53 2.06 -3.11 9.85
C ALA A 53 2.06 -2.32 8.54
N LEU A 54 1.16 -2.73 7.64
CA LEU A 54 0.81 -1.98 6.46
C LEU A 54 -0.35 -1.04 6.80
N PHE A 55 -0.18 0.23 6.51
CA PHE A 55 -1.23 1.23 6.62
C PHE A 55 -1.59 1.68 5.21
N VAL A 56 -2.88 1.80 4.92
CA VAL A 56 -3.34 2.45 3.71
C VAL A 56 -4.11 3.69 4.10
N ILE A 57 -3.62 4.84 3.67
CA ILE A 57 -4.20 6.14 3.96
C ILE A 57 -4.94 6.63 2.73
N ASP A 58 -6.21 6.99 2.91
CA ASP A 58 -7.07 7.55 1.88
C ASP A 58 -6.44 8.81 1.26
N GLU A 59 -6.60 9.00 -0.04
CA GLU A 59 -6.04 10.19 -0.71
C GLU A 59 -6.93 11.43 -0.62
N GLU A 60 -8.21 11.30 -0.28
CA GLU A 60 -9.19 12.38 -0.26
C GLU A 60 -9.31 13.00 1.15
N ASP A 61 -9.49 12.17 2.18
CA ASP A 61 -9.69 12.59 3.57
C ASP A 61 -8.45 12.33 4.46
N ASN A 62 -7.42 11.67 3.93
CA ASN A 62 -6.25 11.25 4.71
C ASN A 62 -6.62 10.33 5.91
N GLY A 63 -7.80 9.71 5.87
CA GLY A 63 -8.26 8.72 6.84
C GLY A 63 -7.61 7.35 6.60
N THR A 64 -7.52 6.52 7.64
CA THR A 64 -6.97 5.17 7.50
C THR A 64 -7.99 4.22 6.86
N LEU A 65 -7.74 3.80 5.61
CA LEU A 65 -8.56 2.83 4.88
C LEU A 65 -8.32 1.39 5.38
N LEU A 66 -7.07 1.05 5.65
CA LEU A 66 -6.71 -0.27 6.19
C LEU A 66 -5.50 -0.19 7.11
N VAL A 67 -5.54 -0.99 8.18
CA VAL A 67 -4.38 -1.39 8.95
C VAL A 67 -4.26 -2.91 8.87
N HIS A 68 -3.17 -3.42 8.33
CA HIS A 68 -2.88 -4.84 8.26
C HIS A 68 -1.59 -5.17 9.02
N HIS A 69 -1.71 -5.99 10.05
CA HIS A 69 -0.55 -6.44 10.83
C HIS A 69 0.15 -7.52 10.04
N ILE A 70 1.44 -7.33 9.72
CA ILE A 70 2.19 -8.31 8.96
C ILE A 70 2.53 -9.47 9.90
N LYS A 71 1.77 -10.56 9.83
CA LYS A 71 2.03 -11.78 10.60
C LYS A 71 2.57 -12.89 9.70
N SER A 72 3.41 -13.75 10.26
CA SER A 72 3.92 -14.95 9.58
C SER A 72 2.82 -15.99 9.28
N GLU A 73 1.72 -15.92 10.01
CA GLU A 73 0.54 -16.78 9.84
C GLU A 73 -0.31 -16.40 8.62
N ASP A 74 -0.15 -15.18 8.10
CA ASP A 74 -0.91 -14.69 6.96
C ASP A 74 -0.30 -15.17 5.64
N ILE A 75 -1.15 -15.51 4.67
CA ILE A 75 -0.72 -15.97 3.35
C ILE A 75 -0.68 -14.78 2.40
N TYR A 76 0.52 -14.35 2.01
CA TYR A 76 0.72 -13.26 1.04
C TYR A 76 0.93 -13.81 -0.37
N ARG A 77 0.18 -13.28 -1.33
CA ARG A 77 0.29 -13.63 -2.74
C ARG A 77 0.31 -12.37 -3.61
N LYS A 78 1.33 -12.24 -4.44
CA LYS A 78 1.40 -11.16 -5.44
C LYS A 78 0.97 -11.68 -6.82
N GLN A 79 0.03 -11.00 -7.46
CA GLN A 79 -0.43 -11.28 -8.83
C GLN A 79 -0.49 -9.98 -9.63
N ASP A 80 0.27 -9.87 -10.71
CA ASP A 80 0.25 -8.73 -11.65
C ASP A 80 0.25 -7.33 -10.98
N GLY A 81 1.10 -7.14 -9.96
CA GLY A 81 1.17 -5.88 -9.21
C GLY A 81 0.07 -5.67 -8.16
N THR A 82 -0.79 -6.67 -7.95
CA THR A 82 -1.75 -6.76 -6.84
C THR A 82 -1.20 -7.66 -5.75
N LEU A 83 -1.09 -7.14 -4.52
CA LEU A 83 -0.80 -7.95 -3.34
C LEU A 83 -2.12 -8.36 -2.70
N ILE A 84 -2.34 -9.66 -2.57
CA ILE A 84 -3.47 -10.25 -1.88
C ILE A 84 -2.92 -10.89 -0.62
N PHE A 85 -3.57 -10.67 0.52
CA PHE A 85 -3.30 -11.46 1.69
C PHE A 85 -4.57 -12.09 2.22
N VAL A 86 -4.39 -13.27 2.80
CA VAL A 86 -5.45 -14.08 3.37
C VAL A 86 -5.11 -14.34 4.82
N ARG A 87 -6.03 -13.96 5.69
CA ARG A 87 -5.95 -14.21 7.12
C ARG A 87 -7.00 -15.24 7.49
N VAL A 88 -6.54 -16.35 8.08
CA VAL A 88 -7.41 -17.41 8.58
C VAL A 88 -7.35 -17.38 10.10
N HIS A 89 -8.41 -16.88 10.72
CA HIS A 89 -8.63 -17.00 12.16
C HIS A 89 -9.67 -18.09 12.41
N TYR A 90 -9.60 -18.74 13.58
CA TYR A 90 -10.38 -19.92 13.97
C TYR A 90 -11.88 -19.93 13.60
N TYR A 91 -12.49 -18.78 13.33
CA TYR A 91 -13.89 -18.65 12.88
C TYR A 91 -14.11 -17.61 11.76
N GLN A 92 -13.07 -16.99 11.23
CA GLN A 92 -13.19 -15.91 10.24
C GLN A 92 -12.08 -15.99 9.19
N PHE A 93 -12.50 -15.91 7.92
CA PHE A 93 -11.61 -15.75 6.78
C PHE A 93 -11.72 -14.30 6.33
N THR A 94 -10.61 -13.57 6.33
CA THR A 94 -10.56 -12.21 5.77
C THR A 94 -9.58 -12.21 4.63
N SER A 95 -10.06 -11.81 3.45
CA SER A 95 -9.22 -11.58 2.28
C SER A 95 -9.24 -10.11 1.92
N VAL A 96 -8.05 -9.55 1.77
CA VAL A 96 -7.87 -8.17 1.34
C VAL A 96 -6.85 -8.15 0.21
N ALA A 97 -7.15 -7.35 -0.81
CA ALA A 97 -6.28 -7.14 -1.94
C ALA A 97 -5.94 -5.66 -2.10
N PHE A 98 -4.71 -5.39 -2.51
CA PHE A 98 -4.21 -4.07 -2.84
C PHE A 98 -3.61 -4.09 -4.24
N SER A 99 -4.26 -3.43 -5.19
CA SER A 99 -3.75 -3.35 -6.56
C SER A 99 -2.99 -2.06 -6.79
N ASN A 100 -1.80 -2.13 -7.39
CA ASN A 100 -1.10 -0.93 -7.87
C ASN A 100 -1.96 -0.19 -8.90
N TYR A 101 -2.39 1.02 -8.54
CA TYR A 101 -3.15 1.86 -9.45
C TYR A 101 -2.17 2.69 -10.28
N ARG A 102 -1.95 2.29 -11.54
CA ARG A 102 -1.18 3.08 -12.51
C ARG A 102 -2.18 3.82 -13.39
N MET A 103 -2.18 5.15 -13.34
CA MET A 103 -2.95 5.96 -14.29
C MET A 103 -2.48 5.59 -15.72
N PRO A 104 -3.41 5.44 -16.69
CA PRO A 104 -3.05 5.25 -18.09
C PRO A 104 -2.30 6.45 -18.68
#